data_AF-A0A923YWA2-F1
#
_entry.id   AF-A0A923YWA2-F1
#
_cell.length_a   1.000
_cell.length_b   1.000
_cell.length_c   1.000
_cell.angle_alpha   90.00
_cell.angle_beta   90.00
_cell.angle_gamma   90.00
#
_symmetry.space_group_name_H-M   'P 1'
#
loop_
_entity.id
_entity.type
_entity.pdbx_description
1 polymer ?
#
loop_
_entity_poly.entity_id
_entity_poly.type
_entity_poly.pdbx_seq_one_letter_code
_entity_poly.pdbx_strand_id
1 'polypeptide(L)'
;MKFLAFLASAALVASPAFANSFQNGGFEVLSAGPGQLTNNTVATGWTVANGGYTFAFAPGAGDTTGSNGQYGGLSLWGTNNGGNNVFPATSPSGGNFIAMDGAFQVKPLQQAITGLTVGKTYSVGFDYAFAQQAGFSGPTQQNVSVSFAGVTHNAEAANYSLGSHNFSGWFHTSVDFVATSASDTLSFLAYGDQPVPPFALLDGVTFTPDAVPEPATWAMLLTGFGAVGFAARRRRSGVVAA
;
A
#
# COMPACT_ATOMS: atom_id res chain seq x y z
N MET A 1 36.32 -47.47 -29.97
CA MET A 1 35.21 -47.44 -28.99
C MET A 1 34.85 -45.98 -28.76
N LYS A 2 33.75 -45.50 -29.35
CA LYS A 2 33.31 -44.10 -29.26
C LYS A 2 32.32 -43.98 -28.09
N PHE A 3 32.69 -43.26 -27.03
CA PHE A 3 31.78 -42.92 -25.94
C PHE A 3 30.87 -41.77 -26.38
N LEU A 4 29.56 -42.04 -26.51
CA LEU A 4 28.54 -40.99 -26.60
C LEU A 4 28.27 -40.47 -25.18
N ALA A 5 28.59 -39.19 -24.95
CA ALA A 5 28.15 -38.47 -23.76
C ALA A 5 26.73 -37.93 -24.02
N PHE A 6 25.75 -38.39 -23.25
CA PHE A 6 24.43 -37.78 -23.20
C PHE A 6 24.48 -36.59 -22.23
N LEU A 7 24.43 -35.36 -22.76
CA LEU A 7 24.05 -34.18 -21.98
C LEU A 7 22.52 -34.16 -21.85
N ALA A 8 22.02 -34.37 -20.63
CA ALA A 8 20.62 -34.07 -20.31
C ALA A 8 20.50 -32.58 -19.99
N SER A 9 19.99 -31.79 -20.95
CA SER A 9 19.55 -30.42 -20.67
C SER A 9 18.27 -30.47 -19.85
N ALA A 10 18.35 -30.10 -18.57
CA ALA A 10 17.17 -29.79 -17.77
C ALA A 10 16.71 -28.36 -18.11
N ALA A 11 15.61 -28.24 -18.86
CA ALA A 11 14.97 -26.96 -19.10
C ALA A 11 14.33 -26.46 -17.80
N LEU A 12 14.87 -25.39 -17.23
CA LEU A 12 14.20 -24.62 -16.18
C LEU A 12 12.96 -23.97 -16.79
N VAL A 13 11.78 -24.51 -16.50
CA VAL A 13 10.52 -23.82 -16.78
C VAL A 13 10.37 -22.75 -15.70
N ALA A 14 10.81 -21.53 -15.99
CA ALA A 14 10.43 -20.38 -15.18
C ALA A 14 8.94 -20.15 -15.38
N SER A 15 8.13 -20.35 -14.33
CA SER A 15 6.74 -19.91 -14.36
C SER A 15 6.71 -18.39 -14.48
N PRO A 16 5.87 -17.80 -15.35
CA PRO A 16 5.77 -16.35 -15.43
C PRO A 16 5.26 -15.82 -14.09
N ALA A 17 6.03 -14.94 -13.46
CA ALA A 17 5.51 -14.15 -12.35
C ALA A 17 4.43 -13.22 -12.91
N PHE A 18 3.18 -13.43 -12.52
CA PHE A 18 2.12 -12.48 -12.83
C PHE A 18 2.34 -11.24 -11.96
N ALA A 19 2.76 -10.13 -12.58
CA ALA A 19 2.78 -8.84 -11.91
C ALA A 19 1.34 -8.38 -11.71
N ASN A 20 0.98 -8.02 -10.48
CA ASN A 20 -0.30 -7.41 -10.20
C ASN A 20 -0.37 -6.01 -10.82
N SER A 21 -1.58 -5.47 -11.02
CA SER A 21 -1.79 -4.16 -11.65
C SER A 21 -1.64 -2.96 -10.70
N PHE A 22 -1.07 -3.14 -9.51
CA PHE A 22 -0.92 -2.03 -8.56
C PHE A 22 0.01 -0.95 -9.10
N GLN A 23 -0.39 0.30 -8.94
CA GLN A 23 0.37 1.45 -9.41
C GLN A 23 0.19 2.66 -8.48
N ASN A 24 1.15 3.58 -8.60
CA ASN A 24 1.08 4.94 -8.04
C ASN A 24 0.76 4.99 -6.53
N GLY A 25 1.38 4.11 -5.75
CA GLY A 25 1.16 4.05 -4.30
C GLY A 25 1.66 5.26 -3.52
N GLY A 26 2.63 6.00 -4.07
CA GLY A 26 3.10 7.28 -3.52
C GLY A 26 2.43 8.51 -4.15
N PHE A 27 1.38 8.34 -4.96
CA PHE A 27 0.56 9.47 -5.46
C PHE A 27 1.29 10.57 -6.27
N GLU A 28 2.44 10.25 -6.86
CA GLU A 28 3.24 11.19 -7.66
C GLU A 28 2.65 11.49 -9.04
N VAL A 29 1.85 10.57 -9.59
CA VAL A 29 1.30 10.71 -10.93
C VAL A 29 -0.12 11.25 -10.86
N LEU A 30 -0.26 12.56 -11.12
CA LEU A 30 -1.51 13.30 -11.08
C LEU A 30 -1.82 13.91 -12.46
N SER A 31 -3.09 13.91 -12.87
CA SER A 31 -3.49 14.41 -14.21
C SER A 31 -3.29 15.91 -14.39
N ALA A 32 -3.35 16.69 -13.30
CA ALA A 32 -3.24 18.15 -13.32
C ALA A 32 -2.51 18.71 -12.10
N GLY A 33 -1.56 17.94 -11.54
CA GLY A 33 -0.88 18.28 -10.28
C GLY A 33 -1.77 18.14 -9.04
N PRO A 34 -1.31 18.61 -7.86
CA PRO A 34 -2.04 18.53 -6.59
C PRO A 34 -3.35 19.32 -6.60
N GLY A 35 -4.36 18.79 -5.91
CA GLY A 35 -5.72 19.34 -5.87
C GLY A 35 -6.72 18.30 -5.35
N GLN A 36 -7.99 18.70 -5.22
CA GLN A 36 -9.06 17.77 -4.90
C GLN A 36 -9.19 16.71 -5.99
N LEU A 37 -9.22 15.44 -5.60
CA LEU A 37 -9.42 14.33 -6.53
C LEU A 37 -10.82 14.41 -7.16
N THR A 38 -10.90 14.01 -8.42
CA THR A 38 -12.10 14.05 -9.28
C THR A 38 -12.55 15.46 -9.69
N ASN A 39 -12.35 16.48 -8.85
CA ASN A 39 -12.72 17.87 -9.16
C ASN A 39 -11.59 18.64 -9.86
N ASN A 40 -10.36 18.52 -9.37
CA ASN A 40 -9.22 19.28 -9.88
C ASN A 40 -8.19 18.37 -10.55
N THR A 41 -8.03 17.13 -10.05
CA THR A 41 -7.02 16.20 -10.53
C THR A 41 -7.47 14.76 -10.38
N VAL A 42 -6.77 13.84 -11.02
CA VAL A 42 -6.95 12.39 -10.86
C VAL A 42 -5.59 11.79 -10.56
N ALA A 43 -5.49 10.99 -9.50
CA ALA A 43 -4.32 10.17 -9.24
C ALA A 43 -4.38 8.92 -10.11
N THR A 44 -3.36 8.71 -10.96
CA THR A 44 -3.33 7.58 -11.89
C THR A 44 -3.52 6.26 -11.14
N GLY A 45 -4.48 5.45 -11.59
CA GLY A 45 -4.82 4.17 -10.98
C GLY A 45 -5.75 4.23 -9.78
N TRP A 46 -5.98 5.42 -9.23
CA TRP A 46 -6.87 5.62 -8.09
C TRP A 46 -8.14 6.33 -8.50
N THR A 47 -9.22 6.01 -7.82
CA THR A 47 -10.54 6.59 -8.05
C THR A 47 -11.16 6.99 -6.72
N VAL A 48 -11.88 8.09 -6.75
CA VAL A 48 -12.77 8.53 -5.66
C VAL A 48 -14.10 8.86 -6.34
N ALA A 49 -15.21 8.36 -5.80
CA ALA A 49 -16.52 8.69 -6.33
C ALA A 49 -16.75 10.21 -6.32
N ASN A 50 -17.50 10.71 -7.29
CA ASN A 50 -17.77 12.15 -7.41
C ASN A 50 -18.37 12.73 -6.11
N GLY A 51 -17.93 13.94 -5.76
CA GLY A 51 -18.27 14.59 -4.50
C GLY A 51 -17.54 14.05 -3.27
N GLY A 52 -16.44 13.31 -3.45
CA GLY A 52 -15.54 12.94 -2.35
C GLY A 52 -14.63 14.09 -1.92
N TYR A 53 -14.48 14.29 -0.61
CA TYR A 53 -13.60 15.32 -0.04
C TYR A 53 -12.19 14.77 0.21
N THR A 54 -11.54 14.38 -0.89
CA THR A 54 -10.20 13.78 -0.92
C THR A 54 -9.26 14.64 -1.75
N PHE A 55 -8.06 14.91 -1.25
CA PHE A 55 -7.12 15.85 -1.84
C PHE A 55 -5.74 15.23 -1.99
N ALA A 56 -5.05 15.53 -3.09
CA ALA A 56 -3.61 15.36 -3.19
C ALA A 56 -2.92 16.66 -2.75
N PHE A 57 -1.93 16.55 -1.88
CA PHE A 57 -1.10 17.65 -1.40
C PHE A 57 0.31 17.55 -1.97
N ALA A 58 0.89 18.69 -2.33
CA ALA A 58 2.28 18.79 -2.74
C ALA A 58 3.22 18.74 -1.51
N PRO A 59 4.50 18.39 -1.70
CA PRO A 59 5.53 18.59 -0.69
C PRO A 59 5.52 20.01 -0.11
N GLY A 60 5.45 20.15 1.20
CA GLY A 60 5.46 21.42 1.93
C GLY A 60 4.13 22.16 1.95
N ALA A 61 3.12 21.72 1.20
CA ALA A 61 1.85 22.44 1.06
C ALA A 61 0.88 22.23 2.24
N GLY A 62 1.10 21.19 3.06
CA GLY A 62 0.17 20.77 4.13
C GLY A 62 -0.33 21.91 5.01
N ASP A 63 0.59 22.69 5.59
CA ASP A 63 0.27 23.82 6.48
C ASP A 63 0.63 25.21 5.89
N THR A 64 1.01 25.27 4.62
CA THR A 64 1.36 26.53 3.92
C THR A 64 0.32 26.90 2.86
N THR A 65 0.56 26.56 1.59
CA THR A 65 -0.27 26.95 0.45
C THR A 65 -1.55 26.11 0.33
N GLY A 66 -1.61 24.95 1.00
CA GLY A 66 -2.74 24.04 0.92
C GLY A 66 -2.89 23.33 -0.44
N SER A 67 -4.05 22.71 -0.62
CA SER A 67 -4.50 22.07 -1.86
C SER A 67 -5.86 22.64 -2.28
N ASN A 68 -6.03 22.96 -3.57
CA ASN A 68 -7.26 23.59 -4.05
C ASN A 68 -8.38 22.56 -4.23
N GLY A 69 -9.60 22.95 -3.84
CA GLY A 69 -10.82 22.17 -4.06
C GLY A 69 -12.04 23.01 -4.42
N GLN A 70 -13.20 22.37 -4.44
CA GLN A 70 -14.49 22.96 -4.80
C GLN A 70 -14.92 24.17 -3.93
N TYR A 71 -14.38 24.27 -2.70
CA TYR A 71 -14.70 25.35 -1.75
C TYR A 71 -13.51 26.29 -1.51
N GLY A 72 -12.48 26.25 -2.37
CA GLY A 72 -11.26 27.03 -2.23
C GLY A 72 -10.07 26.18 -1.75
N GLY A 73 -9.00 26.86 -1.32
CA GLY A 73 -7.79 26.22 -0.81
C GLY A 73 -8.02 25.60 0.57
N LEU A 74 -7.60 24.34 0.72
CA LEU A 74 -7.64 23.59 1.97
C LEU A 74 -6.22 23.42 2.50
N SER A 75 -5.98 23.85 3.73
CA SER A 75 -4.74 23.57 4.46
C SER A 75 -5.06 22.85 5.77
N LEU A 76 -4.05 22.20 6.32
CA LEU A 76 -4.09 21.47 7.58
C LEU A 76 -3.36 22.30 8.64
N TRP A 77 -3.73 22.13 9.91
CA TRP A 77 -3.03 22.81 11.00
C TRP A 77 -1.57 22.34 11.08
N GLY A 78 -0.67 23.31 11.17
CA GLY A 78 0.75 23.13 11.43
C GLY A 78 1.39 24.43 11.88
N THR A 79 2.65 24.39 12.29
CA THR A 79 3.34 25.58 12.82
C THR A 79 3.37 26.78 11.87
N ASN A 80 3.29 26.57 10.55
CA ASN A 80 3.28 27.68 9.59
C ASN A 80 1.97 28.46 9.53
N ASN A 81 0.89 27.94 10.12
CA ASN A 81 -0.42 28.60 10.16
C ASN A 81 -1.02 28.70 11.56
N GLY A 82 -0.24 28.50 12.61
CA GLY A 82 -0.66 28.65 14.01
C GLY A 82 -1.11 27.35 14.69
N GLY A 83 -0.92 26.21 14.03
CA GLY A 83 -1.10 24.89 14.63
C GLY A 83 -0.02 24.55 15.66
N ASN A 84 -0.31 23.55 16.49
CA ASN A 84 0.49 23.17 17.65
C ASN A 84 1.73 22.33 17.32
N ASN A 85 1.77 21.71 16.14
CA ASN A 85 2.76 20.71 15.76
C ASN A 85 3.41 21.08 14.43
N VAL A 86 4.69 20.74 14.29
CA VAL A 86 5.39 20.88 13.00
C VAL A 86 4.76 19.93 11.99
N PHE A 87 4.32 20.47 10.87
CA PHE A 87 3.87 19.67 9.74
C PHE A 87 5.06 19.50 8.77
N PRO A 88 5.58 18.27 8.58
CA PRO A 88 6.75 18.07 7.73
C PRO A 88 6.40 18.29 6.25
N ALA A 89 7.40 18.61 5.44
CA ALA A 89 7.18 18.83 4.02
C ALA A 89 6.63 17.58 3.31
N THR A 90 7.03 16.37 3.73
CA THR A 90 6.59 15.12 3.12
C THR A 90 6.27 14.08 4.19
N SER A 91 5.60 13.00 3.76
CA SER A 91 5.60 11.73 4.49
C SER A 91 7.02 11.10 4.53
N PRO A 92 7.21 9.98 5.25
CA PRO A 92 8.43 9.17 5.16
C PRO A 92 8.71 8.66 3.75
N SER A 93 7.67 8.42 2.94
CA SER A 93 7.78 8.00 1.54
C SER A 93 8.21 9.12 0.59
N GLY A 94 8.12 10.38 1.02
CA GLY A 94 8.47 11.54 0.22
C GLY A 94 7.33 11.94 -0.74
N GLY A 95 7.49 13.10 -1.40
CA GLY A 95 6.58 13.49 -2.48
C GLY A 95 5.18 13.92 -2.02
N ASN A 96 4.19 13.66 -2.87
CA ASN A 96 2.79 14.00 -2.65
C ASN A 96 2.14 13.03 -1.66
N PHE A 97 1.15 13.51 -0.92
CA PHE A 97 0.32 12.64 -0.08
C PHE A 97 -1.17 12.90 -0.30
N ILE A 98 -2.01 11.93 0.08
CA ILE A 98 -3.46 12.08 0.05
C ILE A 98 -3.97 12.50 1.43
N ALA A 99 -4.94 13.41 1.47
CA ALA A 99 -5.73 13.76 2.64
C ALA A 99 -7.21 13.45 2.37
N MET A 100 -7.82 12.63 3.23
CA MET A 100 -9.23 12.21 3.14
C MET A 100 -10.00 12.73 4.35
N ASP A 101 -11.09 13.45 4.13
CA ASP A 101 -11.98 13.87 5.22
C ASP A 101 -12.78 12.69 5.77
N GLY A 102 -12.75 12.53 7.09
CA GLY A 102 -13.41 11.43 7.80
C GLY A 102 -14.87 11.72 8.21
N ALA A 103 -15.35 12.96 8.09
CA ALA A 103 -16.67 13.38 8.59
C ALA A 103 -17.54 14.10 7.56
N PHE A 104 -16.96 14.63 6.48
CA PHE A 104 -17.67 15.37 5.43
C PHE A 104 -17.42 14.75 4.05
N GLN A 105 -18.49 14.48 3.31
CA GLN A 105 -18.41 13.96 1.94
C GLN A 105 -17.49 12.71 1.83
N VAL A 106 -17.57 11.84 2.84
CA VAL A 106 -16.71 10.68 3.01
C VAL A 106 -16.90 9.70 1.85
N LYS A 107 -15.82 9.43 1.12
CA LYS A 107 -15.77 8.46 0.02
C LYS A 107 -14.46 7.68 0.09
N PRO A 108 -14.48 6.39 -0.30
CA PRO A 108 -13.25 5.62 -0.34
C PRO A 108 -12.36 6.07 -1.49
N LEU A 109 -11.05 6.04 -1.25
CA LEU A 109 -10.01 6.04 -2.28
C LEU A 109 -9.77 4.60 -2.73
N GLN A 110 -9.94 4.31 -4.01
CA GLN A 110 -10.01 2.94 -4.51
C GLN A 110 -9.11 2.69 -5.71
N GLN A 111 -8.52 1.50 -5.79
CA GLN A 111 -7.80 1.01 -6.95
C GLN A 111 -8.22 -0.43 -7.27
N ALA A 112 -8.57 -0.68 -8.53
CA ALA A 112 -8.83 -2.03 -9.01
C ALA A 112 -7.50 -2.76 -9.22
N ILE A 113 -7.35 -3.91 -8.59
CA ILE A 113 -6.19 -4.78 -8.68
C ILE A 113 -6.56 -6.03 -9.45
N THR A 114 -5.80 -6.34 -10.49
CA THR A 114 -5.92 -7.54 -11.32
C THR A 114 -4.61 -8.32 -11.29
N GLY A 115 -4.64 -9.56 -11.76
CA GLY A 115 -3.46 -10.44 -11.76
C GLY A 115 -3.19 -11.08 -10.40
N LEU A 116 -4.22 -11.22 -9.57
CA LEU A 116 -4.12 -11.88 -8.27
C LEU A 116 -4.13 -13.40 -8.43
N THR A 117 -3.41 -14.09 -7.56
CA THR A 117 -3.45 -15.55 -7.45
C THR A 117 -4.29 -15.93 -6.23
N VAL A 118 -5.40 -16.63 -6.47
CA VAL A 118 -6.30 -17.07 -5.39
C VAL A 118 -5.53 -17.93 -4.38
N GLY A 119 -5.73 -17.64 -3.09
CA GLY A 119 -5.05 -18.30 -1.97
C GLY A 119 -3.63 -17.78 -1.69
N LYS A 120 -3.08 -16.86 -2.49
CA LYS A 120 -1.85 -16.15 -2.13
C LYS A 120 -2.14 -15.00 -1.17
N THR A 121 -1.20 -14.81 -0.24
CA THR A 121 -1.17 -13.64 0.64
C THR A 121 -0.53 -12.45 -0.09
N TYR A 122 -1.11 -11.27 0.09
CA TYR A 122 -0.62 -9.99 -0.37
C TYR A 122 -0.52 -9.05 0.83
N SER A 123 0.65 -8.46 1.03
CA SER A 123 0.88 -7.47 2.08
C SER A 123 0.62 -6.06 1.54
N VAL A 124 -0.16 -5.29 2.28
CA VAL A 124 -0.48 -3.89 1.98
C VAL A 124 0.11 -3.02 3.08
N GLY A 125 1.27 -2.42 2.80
CA GLY A 125 1.93 -1.46 3.68
C GLY A 125 1.62 -0.03 3.27
N PHE A 126 1.48 0.89 4.22
CA PHE A 126 1.24 2.30 3.92
C PHE A 126 1.62 3.21 5.10
N ASP A 127 1.98 4.44 4.76
CA ASP A 127 2.15 5.52 5.72
C ASP A 127 0.80 6.21 5.95
N TYR A 128 0.49 6.53 7.20
CA TYR A 128 -0.72 7.27 7.55
C TYR A 128 -0.47 8.29 8.66
N ALA A 129 -1.34 9.29 8.74
CA ALA A 129 -1.35 10.25 9.83
C ALA A 129 -2.75 10.84 10.02
N PHE A 130 -2.94 11.64 11.07
CA PHE A 130 -4.16 12.37 11.36
C PHE A 130 -3.86 13.84 11.54
N ALA A 131 -4.67 14.67 10.89
CA ALA A 131 -4.60 16.12 10.95
C ALA A 131 -5.99 16.71 11.13
N GLN A 132 -6.05 18.01 11.40
CA GLN A 132 -7.29 18.77 11.38
C GLN A 132 -7.16 19.90 10.36
N GLN A 133 -8.24 20.18 9.64
CA GLN A 133 -8.29 21.30 8.71
C GLN A 133 -8.06 22.65 9.43
N ALA A 134 -7.22 23.48 8.84
CA ALA A 134 -6.98 24.84 9.33
C ALA A 134 -8.25 25.69 9.29
N GLY A 135 -8.42 26.55 10.31
CA GLY A 135 -9.61 27.38 10.49
C GLY A 135 -10.72 26.76 11.36
N PHE A 136 -10.59 25.48 11.74
CA PHE A 136 -11.51 24.79 12.65
C PHE A 136 -10.84 24.47 13.98
N SER A 137 -11.64 24.37 15.05
CA SER A 137 -11.16 24.15 16.41
C SER A 137 -11.98 23.07 17.11
N GLY A 138 -11.33 22.36 18.04
CA GLY A 138 -11.92 21.27 18.80
C GLY A 138 -11.17 19.94 18.56
N PRO A 139 -11.07 19.07 19.56
CA PRO A 139 -10.46 17.75 19.38
C PRO A 139 -11.31 16.86 18.46
N THR A 140 -10.68 15.86 17.83
CA THR A 140 -11.33 14.88 16.95
C THR A 140 -10.86 13.46 17.23
N GLN A 141 -11.72 12.49 16.93
CA GLN A 141 -11.40 11.07 16.87
C GLN A 141 -11.30 10.63 15.41
N GLN A 142 -10.21 9.98 15.02
CA GLN A 142 -9.92 9.66 13.62
C GLN A 142 -9.46 8.22 13.41
N ASN A 143 -9.64 7.70 12.21
CA ASN A 143 -9.03 6.45 11.77
C ASN A 143 -8.94 6.42 10.23
N VAL A 144 -8.17 5.47 9.70
CA VAL A 144 -8.21 5.09 8.29
C VAL A 144 -8.29 3.58 8.20
N SER A 145 -9.25 3.08 7.43
CA SER A 145 -9.41 1.65 7.19
C SER A 145 -8.91 1.28 5.81
N VAL A 146 -8.18 0.19 5.69
CA VAL A 146 -7.84 -0.48 4.43
C VAL A 146 -8.74 -1.69 4.26
N SER A 147 -9.33 -1.86 3.07
CA SER A 147 -10.13 -3.05 2.74
C SER A 147 -9.70 -3.67 1.42
N PHE A 148 -9.61 -4.99 1.42
CA PHE A 148 -9.24 -5.83 0.29
C PHE A 148 -9.66 -7.29 0.55
N ALA A 149 -9.91 -8.08 -0.50
CA ALA A 149 -10.33 -9.48 -0.38
C ALA A 149 -11.60 -9.69 0.48
N GLY A 150 -12.48 -8.69 0.54
CA GLY A 150 -13.66 -8.68 1.41
C GLY A 150 -13.39 -8.52 2.91
N VAL A 151 -12.14 -8.19 3.29
CA VAL A 151 -11.72 -7.96 4.68
C VAL A 151 -11.36 -6.49 4.86
N THR A 152 -11.66 -5.94 6.04
CA THR A 152 -11.33 -4.56 6.42
C THR A 152 -10.48 -4.54 7.69
N HIS A 153 -9.42 -3.75 7.67
CA HIS A 153 -8.56 -3.48 8.82
C HIS A 153 -8.47 -1.97 9.05
N ASN A 154 -8.61 -1.54 10.31
CA ASN A 154 -8.28 -0.18 10.71
C ASN A 154 -6.77 -0.06 10.92
N ALA A 155 -6.19 1.08 10.56
CA ALA A 155 -4.78 1.36 10.82
C ALA A 155 -4.49 1.43 12.33
N GLU A 156 -5.44 1.99 13.09
CA GLU A 156 -5.39 2.01 14.55
C GLU A 156 -6.45 1.08 15.15
N ALA A 157 -6.07 0.33 16.19
CA ALA A 157 -6.98 -0.60 16.88
C ALA A 157 -8.16 0.12 17.57
N ALA A 158 -7.95 1.36 18.01
CA ALA A 158 -8.98 2.26 18.50
C ALA A 158 -8.88 3.59 17.75
N ASN A 159 -9.98 4.36 17.69
CA ASN A 159 -9.96 5.67 17.06
C ASN A 159 -8.94 6.58 17.75
N TYR A 160 -8.07 7.20 16.96
CA TYR A 160 -7.01 8.07 17.41
C TYR A 160 -7.57 9.41 17.90
N SER A 161 -7.22 9.82 19.12
CA SER A 161 -7.59 11.11 19.69
C SER A 161 -6.60 12.18 19.25
N LEU A 162 -7.03 13.08 18.37
CA LEU A 162 -6.24 14.24 17.97
C LEU A 162 -6.71 15.49 18.73
N GLY A 163 -5.76 16.19 19.37
CA GLY A 163 -6.04 17.48 19.99
C GLY A 163 -6.44 18.55 18.98
N SER A 164 -7.07 19.63 19.44
CA SER A 164 -7.36 20.80 18.58
C SER A 164 -6.06 21.33 17.96
N HIS A 165 -6.13 21.71 16.68
CA HIS A 165 -5.05 22.34 15.91
C HIS A 165 -3.78 21.50 15.80
N ASN A 166 -3.92 20.18 15.71
CA ASN A 166 -2.82 19.25 15.86
C ASN A 166 -2.58 18.41 14.59
N PHE A 167 -1.43 17.74 14.59
CA PHE A 167 -0.99 16.76 13.62
C PHE A 167 -0.34 15.60 14.39
N SER A 168 -0.79 14.37 14.15
CA SER A 168 -0.38 13.20 14.93
C SER A 168 1.09 12.79 14.72
N GLY A 169 1.74 13.29 13.66
CA GLY A 169 2.92 12.64 13.10
C GLY A 169 2.54 11.49 12.18
N TRP A 170 3.50 11.08 11.34
CA TRP A 170 3.35 9.93 10.45
C TRP A 170 3.62 8.61 11.18
N PHE A 171 2.78 7.63 10.88
CA PHE A 171 2.89 6.24 11.28
C PHE A 171 3.00 5.35 10.05
N HIS A 172 3.39 4.10 10.25
CA HIS A 172 3.41 3.09 9.20
C HIS A 172 2.74 1.81 9.70
N THR A 173 1.96 1.17 8.84
CA THR A 173 1.37 -0.15 9.14
C THR A 173 1.38 -1.03 7.90
N SER A 174 1.32 -2.34 8.12
CA SER A 174 1.22 -3.35 7.06
C SER A 174 0.20 -4.41 7.43
N VAL A 175 -0.64 -4.78 6.47
CA VAL A 175 -1.74 -5.73 6.66
C VAL A 175 -1.70 -6.78 5.57
N ASP A 176 -1.83 -8.04 5.96
CA ASP A 176 -1.84 -9.17 5.05
C ASP A 176 -3.26 -9.58 4.68
N PHE A 177 -3.48 -9.79 3.39
CA PHE A 177 -4.76 -10.25 2.83
C PHE A 177 -4.57 -11.49 1.98
N VAL A 178 -5.48 -12.45 2.10
CA VAL A 178 -5.48 -13.64 1.23
C VAL A 178 -6.43 -13.39 0.07
N ALA A 179 -5.92 -13.40 -1.17
CA ALA A 179 -6.74 -13.17 -2.35
C ALA A 179 -7.77 -14.29 -2.54
N THR A 180 -9.05 -13.91 -2.71
CA THR A 180 -10.17 -14.85 -2.93
C THR A 180 -10.62 -14.90 -4.39
N SER A 181 -10.14 -13.98 -5.22
CA SER A 181 -10.43 -13.84 -6.65
C SER A 181 -9.14 -13.44 -7.42
N ALA A 182 -9.19 -13.52 -8.75
CA ALA A 182 -8.09 -13.06 -9.62
C ALA A 182 -8.02 -11.52 -9.77
N SER A 183 -9.04 -10.82 -9.27
CA SER A 183 -9.12 -9.36 -9.26
C SER A 183 -10.03 -8.89 -8.13
N ASP A 184 -9.66 -7.79 -7.48
CA ASP A 184 -10.45 -7.17 -6.42
C ASP A 184 -10.15 -5.66 -6.32
N THR A 185 -10.86 -4.94 -5.47
CA THR A 185 -10.67 -3.50 -5.24
C THR A 185 -9.99 -3.28 -3.89
N LEU A 186 -8.79 -2.68 -3.93
CA LEU A 186 -8.15 -2.10 -2.76
C LEU A 186 -8.84 -0.78 -2.45
N SER A 187 -9.22 -0.56 -1.19
CA SER A 187 -9.87 0.68 -0.78
C SER A 187 -9.35 1.20 0.56
N PHE A 188 -9.23 2.52 0.65
CA PHE A 188 -8.95 3.25 1.88
C PHE A 188 -10.13 4.16 2.20
N LEU A 189 -10.54 4.21 3.46
CA LEU A 189 -11.65 5.04 3.91
C LEU A 189 -11.28 5.73 5.22
N ALA A 190 -11.40 7.05 5.25
CA ALA A 190 -11.21 7.83 6.47
C ALA A 190 -12.45 7.76 7.36
N TYR A 191 -12.22 7.85 8.67
CA TYR A 191 -13.24 8.01 9.69
C TYR A 191 -12.94 9.25 10.53
N GLY A 192 -14.00 9.97 10.90
CA GLY A 192 -13.97 11.15 11.74
C GLY A 192 -15.27 11.29 12.52
N ASP A 193 -15.20 11.66 13.79
CA ASP A 193 -16.36 11.71 14.69
C ASP A 193 -17.15 13.02 14.66
N GLN A 194 -16.52 14.13 14.23
CA GLN A 194 -17.13 15.46 14.24
C GLN A 194 -16.87 16.21 12.93
N PRO A 195 -17.79 17.10 12.51
CA PRO A 195 -17.61 17.96 11.33
C PRO A 195 -16.69 19.16 11.59
N VAL A 196 -15.67 19.02 12.46
CA VAL A 196 -14.53 19.94 12.63
C VAL A 196 -13.34 19.35 11.86
N PRO A 197 -13.35 19.45 10.53
CA PRO A 197 -12.90 18.42 9.59
C PRO A 197 -11.63 17.64 10.00
N PRO A 198 -11.79 16.39 10.46
CA PRO A 198 -10.68 15.46 10.66
C PRO A 198 -10.20 14.92 9.31
N PHE A 199 -8.88 14.93 9.11
CA PHE A 199 -8.24 14.40 7.91
C PHE A 199 -7.34 13.23 8.25
N ALA A 200 -7.65 12.06 7.69
CA ALA A 200 -6.69 10.97 7.60
C ALA A 200 -5.79 11.17 6.39
N LEU A 201 -4.49 11.13 6.61
CA LEU A 201 -3.47 11.25 5.57
C LEU A 201 -2.99 9.86 5.16
N LEU A 202 -2.64 9.69 3.90
CA LEU A 202 -2.20 8.43 3.32
C LEU A 202 -1.08 8.68 2.32
N ASP A 203 -0.01 7.90 2.42
CA ASP A 203 1.09 7.90 1.45
C ASP A 203 1.79 6.52 1.40
N GLY A 204 2.70 6.32 0.44
CA GLY A 204 3.63 5.19 0.47
C GLY A 204 2.98 3.83 0.34
N VAL A 205 1.83 3.73 -0.32
CA VAL A 205 1.09 2.46 -0.41
C VAL A 205 1.94 1.45 -1.19
N THR A 206 2.15 0.30 -0.60
CA THR A 206 2.81 -0.87 -1.21
C THR A 206 1.81 -2.00 -1.32
N PHE A 207 1.96 -2.82 -2.36
CA PHE A 207 1.12 -3.99 -2.58
C PHE A 207 2.00 -5.11 -3.13
N THR A 208 2.45 -5.99 -2.25
CA THR A 208 3.44 -7.01 -2.58
C THR A 208 2.86 -8.41 -2.33
N PRO A 209 2.98 -9.33 -3.30
CA PRO A 209 2.70 -10.74 -3.01
C PRO A 209 3.73 -11.24 -2.00
N ASP A 210 3.27 -11.96 -0.99
CA ASP A 210 4.18 -12.58 -0.03
C ASP A 210 5.03 -13.62 -0.75
N ALA A 211 6.35 -13.50 -0.62
CA ALA A 211 7.31 -14.38 -1.29
C ALA A 211 7.37 -15.73 -0.56
N VAL A 212 6.28 -16.50 -0.61
CA VAL A 212 6.30 -17.90 -0.17
C VAL A 212 7.07 -18.71 -1.21
N PRO A 213 8.20 -19.37 -0.86
CA PRO A 213 8.89 -20.25 -1.79
C PRO A 213 7.90 -21.31 -2.26
N GLU A 214 7.64 -21.34 -3.57
CA GLU A 214 6.64 -22.25 -4.11
C GLU A 214 6.99 -23.71 -3.76
N PRO A 215 6.00 -24.59 -3.54
CA PRO A 215 6.23 -26.02 -3.32
C PRO A 215 7.12 -26.68 -4.40
N ALA A 216 7.13 -26.14 -5.61
CA ALA A 216 8.03 -26.56 -6.68
C ALA A 216 9.51 -26.33 -6.33
N THR A 217 9.86 -25.26 -5.61
CA THR A 217 11.21 -24.99 -5.12
C THR A 217 11.64 -26.06 -4.12
N TRP A 218 10.73 -26.47 -3.22
CA TRP A 218 10.98 -27.58 -2.30
C TRP A 218 11.12 -28.91 -3.03
N ALA A 219 10.26 -29.18 -4.02
CA ALA A 219 10.35 -30.37 -4.85
C ALA A 219 11.67 -30.41 -5.64
N MET A 220 12.12 -29.29 -6.19
CA MET A 220 13.41 -29.17 -6.89
C MET A 220 14.59 -29.34 -5.95
N LEU A 221 14.53 -28.78 -4.74
CA LEU A 221 15.56 -28.94 -3.71
C LEU A 221 15.65 -30.41 -3.27
N LEU A 222 14.51 -31.04 -2.96
CA LEU A 222 14.43 -32.46 -2.59
C LEU A 222 14.86 -33.37 -3.74
N THR A 223 14.49 -33.07 -4.98
CA THR A 223 14.90 -33.82 -6.16
C THR A 223 16.40 -33.68 -6.40
N GLY A 224 16.95 -32.47 -6.27
CA GLY A 224 18.38 -32.20 -6.36
C GLY A 224 19.19 -32.96 -5.31
N PHE A 225 18.76 -32.89 -4.03
CA PHE A 225 19.40 -33.66 -2.96
C PHE A 225 19.22 -35.17 -3.13
N GLY A 226 18.06 -35.63 -3.59
CA GLY A 226 17.79 -37.03 -3.90
C GLY A 226 18.73 -37.56 -4.99
N ALA A 227 18.95 -36.79 -6.06
CA ALA A 227 19.86 -37.15 -7.14
C ALA A 227 21.33 -37.22 -6.67
N VAL A 228 21.79 -36.25 -5.87
CA VAL A 228 23.14 -36.22 -5.29
C VAL A 228 23.34 -37.41 -4.33
N GLY A 229 22.39 -37.66 -3.43
CA GLY A 229 22.42 -38.80 -2.50
C GLY A 229 22.46 -40.15 -3.22
N PHE A 230 21.65 -40.31 -4.28
CA PHE A 230 21.65 -41.52 -5.11
C PHE A 230 22.99 -41.74 -5.82
N ALA A 231 23.57 -40.68 -6.39
CA ALA A 231 24.89 -40.75 -7.03
C ALA A 231 26.00 -41.12 -6.04
N ALA A 232 25.96 -40.59 -4.81
CA ALA A 232 26.90 -40.93 -3.75
C ALA A 232 26.78 -42.40 -3.29
N ARG A 233 25.54 -42.94 -3.21
CA ARG A 233 25.30 -44.35 -2.86
C ARG A 233 25.84 -45.32 -3.91
N ARG A 234 25.72 -44.98 -5.21
CA ARG A 234 26.27 -45.80 -6.30
C ARG A 234 27.79 -45.93 -6.26
N ARG A 235 28.51 -44.88 -5.83
CA ARG A 235 29.98 -44.91 -5.72
C ARG A 235 30.49 -45.83 -4.61
N ARG A 236 29.72 -46.02 -3.53
CA ARG A 236 30.10 -46.94 -2.43
C ARG A 236 29.88 -48.41 -2.75
N SER A 237 29.02 -48.74 -3.72
CA SER A 237 28.75 -50.13 -4.09
C SER A 237 29.80 -50.73 -5.05
N GLY A 238 30.81 -49.93 -5.45
CA GLY A 238 31.91 -50.36 -6.31
C GLY A 238 33.20 -50.73 -5.58
N VAL A 239 33.21 -50.73 -4.23
CA VAL A 239 34.37 -51.13 -3.42
C VAL A 239 33.97 -52.32 -2.53
N VAL A 240 33.64 -53.45 -3.16
CA VAL A 240 33.81 -54.80 -2.58
C VAL A 240 34.18 -55.72 -3.74
N ALA A 241 35.48 -55.91 -3.99
CA ALA A 241 36.05 -57.17 -4.50
C ALA A 241 37.59 -57.07 -4.58
N ALA A 242 38.21 -58.07 -3.94
CA ALA A 242 39.60 -58.55 -4.00
C ALA A 242 40.71 -57.66 -3.44
#